data_AF-A0A352RTS8-F1
#
_entry.id   AF-A0A352RTS8-F1
#
_cell.length_a   1.000
_cell.length_b   1.000
_cell.length_c   1.000
_cell.angle_alpha   90.00
_cell.angle_beta   90.00
_cell.angle_gamma   90.00
#
_symmetry.space_group_name_H-M   'P 1'
#
loop_
_entity.id
_entity.type
_entity.pdbx_description
1 polymer ?
#
loop_
_entity_poly.entity_id
_entity_poly.type
_entity_poly.pdbx_seq_one_letter_code
_entity_poly.pdbx_strand_id
1 'polypeptide(L)'
;FDIDSHATARLMRNLAAVPGLSIVPTRSVREALDGADIVTTVTADKTRATILTPDMIRPGMHLNAVGGDCPGKTELHVDILHRARIMVEYAPQSRIEGEIQQWPEAPVSELWQVLSGAVPGRASADDVTIFDSVGFALEDYSALRWLHAAAIAHHAGQFIELVALPPDPRDLYGWMMKPDIAIPGAMSDVPGKAVALA
;
A
#
# COMPACT_ATOMS: atom_id res chain seq x y z
N PHE A 1 17.51 -5.99 6.57
CA PHE A 1 17.64 -6.26 8.01
C PHE A 1 16.25 -6.49 8.58
N ASP A 2 16.10 -7.44 9.49
CA ASP A 2 14.91 -7.62 10.32
C ASP A 2 15.40 -8.09 11.70
N ILE A 3 14.71 -7.69 12.77
CA ILE A 3 15.01 -8.18 14.12
C ILE A 3 14.74 -9.69 14.24
N ASP A 4 13.79 -10.21 13.45
CA ASP A 4 13.58 -11.63 13.26
C ASP A 4 14.42 -12.14 12.08
N SER A 5 15.51 -12.84 12.40
CA SER A 5 16.38 -13.46 11.39
C SER A 5 15.63 -14.46 10.49
N HIS A 6 14.55 -15.10 10.96
CA HIS A 6 13.74 -16.01 10.14
C HIS A 6 12.99 -15.27 9.04
N ALA A 7 12.53 -14.03 9.28
CA ALA A 7 11.90 -13.19 8.28
C ALA A 7 12.87 -12.86 7.13
N THR A 8 14.11 -12.48 7.46
CA THR A 8 15.17 -12.25 6.46
C THR A 8 15.47 -13.53 5.66
N ALA A 9 15.63 -14.67 6.34
CA ALA A 9 15.87 -15.94 5.67
C ALA A 9 14.70 -16.35 4.75
N ARG A 10 13.45 -16.05 5.14
CA ARG A 10 12.26 -16.29 4.30
C ARG A 10 12.25 -15.41 3.07
N LEU A 11 12.56 -14.12 3.20
CA LEU A 11 12.68 -13.19 2.07
C LEU A 11 13.70 -13.71 1.04
N MET A 12 14.90 -14.07 1.51
CA MET A 12 15.95 -14.60 0.65
C MET A 12 15.52 -15.86 -0.10
N ARG A 13 14.84 -16.81 0.56
CA ARG A 13 14.33 -18.01 -0.10
C ARG A 13 13.28 -17.70 -1.15
N ASN A 14 12.31 -16.84 -0.83
CA ASN A 14 11.22 -16.50 -1.76
C ASN A 14 11.72 -15.80 -3.02
N LEU A 15 12.81 -15.04 -2.91
CA LEU A 15 13.36 -14.24 -4.01
C LEU A 15 14.62 -14.85 -4.64
N ALA A 16 15.04 -16.05 -4.22
CA ALA A 16 16.27 -16.70 -4.70
C ALA A 16 16.27 -16.97 -6.22
N ALA A 17 15.10 -17.09 -6.83
CA ALA A 17 14.95 -17.36 -8.26
C ALA A 17 14.85 -16.10 -9.13
N VAL A 18 14.86 -14.89 -8.54
CA VAL A 18 14.74 -13.63 -9.30
C VAL A 18 16.06 -13.32 -10.00
N PRO A 19 16.13 -13.33 -11.34
CA PRO A 19 17.39 -13.11 -12.05
C PRO A 19 17.92 -11.70 -11.81
N GLY A 20 19.22 -11.58 -11.52
CA GLY A 20 19.90 -10.30 -11.32
C GLY A 20 19.67 -9.64 -9.95
N LEU A 21 18.89 -10.26 -9.06
CA LEU A 21 18.69 -9.75 -7.70
C LEU A 21 19.68 -10.40 -6.73
N SER A 22 20.52 -9.58 -6.08
CA SER A 22 21.37 -10.02 -4.97
C SER A 22 20.76 -9.55 -3.65
N ILE A 23 20.62 -10.47 -2.69
CA ILE A 23 20.11 -10.16 -1.35
C ILE A 23 21.19 -10.51 -0.33
N VAL A 24 21.66 -9.48 0.36
CA VAL A 24 22.70 -9.61 1.38
C VAL A 24 22.05 -9.39 2.75
N PRO A 25 22.01 -10.41 3.63
CA PRO A 25 21.53 -10.23 4.99
C PRO A 25 22.55 -9.38 5.76
N THR A 26 22.04 -8.43 6.54
CA THR A 26 22.84 -7.56 7.40
C THR A 26 22.44 -7.73 8.86
N ARG A 27 23.31 -7.32 9.79
CA ARG A 27 23.13 -7.54 11.24
C ARG A 27 22.60 -6.31 11.97
N SER A 28 22.48 -5.19 11.28
CA SER A 28 21.90 -3.96 11.82
C SER A 28 21.28 -3.10 10.71
N VAL A 29 20.42 -2.16 11.10
CA VAL A 29 19.92 -1.12 10.21
C VAL A 29 21.08 -0.34 9.58
N ARG A 30 22.06 0.09 10.37
CA ARG A 30 23.21 0.86 9.87
C ARG A 30 24.00 0.12 8.78
N GLU A 31 24.24 -1.18 8.97
CA GLU A 31 24.89 -2.02 7.95
C GLU A 31 24.02 -2.17 6.70
N ALA A 32 22.69 -2.21 6.84
CA ALA A 32 21.78 -2.26 5.70
C ALA A 32 21.78 -0.95 4.86
N LEU A 33 22.10 0.18 5.50
CA LEU A 33 22.09 1.50 4.86
C LEU A 33 23.43 1.86 4.19
N ASP A 34 24.49 1.11 4.46
CA ASP A 34 25.81 1.37 3.88
C ASP A 34 25.78 1.18 2.36
N GLY A 35 26.00 2.26 1.62
CA GLY A 35 25.90 2.27 0.15
C GLY A 35 24.48 2.24 -0.42
N ALA A 36 23.41 2.24 0.40
CA ALA A 36 22.03 2.20 -0.11
C ALA A 36 21.58 3.55 -0.70
N ASP A 37 21.19 3.56 -1.98
CA ASP A 37 20.58 4.74 -2.64
C ASP A 37 19.10 4.90 -2.30
N ILE A 38 18.41 3.78 -2.09
CA ILE A 38 17.00 3.71 -1.71
C ILE A 38 16.88 2.89 -0.43
N VAL A 39 16.11 3.40 0.53
CA VAL A 39 15.79 2.69 1.77
C VAL A 39 14.29 2.51 1.84
N THR A 40 13.83 1.27 2.01
CA THR A 40 12.43 0.96 2.28
C THR A 40 12.29 0.46 3.71
N THR A 41 11.47 1.15 4.50
CA THR A 41 11.11 0.73 5.87
C THR A 41 9.68 0.18 5.85
N VAL A 42 9.52 -1.04 6.35
CA VAL A 42 8.27 -1.83 6.35
C VAL A 42 8.14 -2.60 7.67
N THR A 43 8.52 -1.96 8.77
CA THR A 43 8.48 -2.58 10.10
C THR A 43 7.08 -2.51 10.72
N ALA A 44 6.81 -3.42 11.66
CA ALA A 44 5.51 -3.52 12.33
C ALA A 44 5.70 -3.41 13.85
N ASP A 45 5.87 -2.18 14.33
CA ASP A 45 5.88 -1.86 15.76
C ASP A 45 4.89 -0.72 16.03
N LYS A 46 3.93 -0.93 16.93
CA LYS A 46 2.87 0.05 17.22
C LYS A 46 3.34 1.08 18.23
N THR A 47 4.38 1.81 17.85
CA THR A 47 5.02 2.85 18.67
C THR A 47 5.68 3.90 17.77
N ARG A 48 6.11 5.01 18.38
CA ARG A 48 6.92 6.03 17.71
C ARG A 48 8.37 5.59 17.67
N ALA A 49 8.70 4.67 16.77
CA ALA A 49 10.05 4.18 16.60
C ALA A 49 10.91 5.16 15.80
N THR A 50 12.23 5.08 16.01
CA THR A 50 13.24 5.80 15.23
C THR A 50 14.17 4.78 14.60
N ILE A 51 13.61 3.94 13.73
CA ILE A 51 14.33 2.93 12.96
C ILE A 51 15.47 3.60 12.18
N LEU A 52 15.19 4.74 11.56
CA LEU A 52 16.20 5.61 10.96
C LEU A 52 16.42 6.86 11.80
N THR A 53 17.69 7.22 12.00
CA THR A 53 18.12 8.45 12.66
C THR A 53 18.86 9.37 11.68
N PRO A 54 18.95 10.68 11.95
CA PRO A 54 19.50 11.64 10.98
C PRO A 54 20.94 11.37 10.55
N ASP A 55 21.76 10.81 11.44
CA ASP A 55 23.17 10.45 11.17
C ASP A 55 23.32 9.27 10.19
N MET A 56 22.23 8.56 9.89
CA MET A 56 22.22 7.46 8.92
C MET A 56 21.91 7.94 7.50
N ILE A 57 21.41 9.16 7.34
CA ILE A 57 20.93 9.67 6.06
C ILE A 57 22.06 10.40 5.31
N ARG A 58 22.25 10.03 4.05
CA ARG A 58 23.25 10.60 3.14
C ARG A 58 22.56 11.43 2.06
N PRO A 59 23.25 12.44 1.49
CA PRO A 59 22.76 13.16 0.31
C PRO A 59 22.35 12.21 -0.81
N GLY A 60 21.25 12.54 -1.48
CA GLY A 60 20.71 11.80 -2.62
C GLY A 60 19.81 10.62 -2.28
N MET A 61 19.76 10.17 -1.02
CA MET A 61 18.94 9.02 -0.64
C MET A 61 17.44 9.24 -0.89
N HIS A 62 16.76 8.18 -1.33
CA HIS A 62 15.31 8.10 -1.34
C HIS A 62 14.81 7.18 -0.23
N LEU A 63 13.88 7.66 0.59
CA LEU A 63 13.26 6.90 1.66
C LEU A 63 11.83 6.56 1.25
N ASN A 64 11.52 5.28 1.17
CA ASN A 64 10.17 4.75 1.02
C ASN A 64 9.71 4.30 2.42
N ALA A 65 9.04 5.21 3.14
CA ALA A 65 8.58 4.98 4.51
C ALA A 65 7.15 4.45 4.47
N VAL A 66 7.00 3.15 4.73
CA VAL A 66 5.72 2.42 4.55
C VAL A 66 5.22 1.84 5.86
N GLY A 67 6.11 1.54 6.81
CA GLY A 67 5.72 0.93 8.07
C GLY A 67 5.02 1.90 9.02
N GLY A 68 5.20 3.21 8.92
CA GLY A 68 4.46 4.20 9.72
C GLY A 68 3.09 4.52 9.11
N ASP A 69 2.02 3.87 9.56
CA ASP A 69 0.72 3.85 8.86
C ASP A 69 -0.50 4.17 9.75
N CYS A 70 -0.29 4.61 11.00
CA CYS A 70 -1.39 4.97 11.89
C CYS A 70 -0.96 5.95 12.99
N PRO A 71 -1.92 6.57 13.71
CA PRO A 71 -1.58 7.53 14.76
C PRO A 71 -0.74 6.87 15.87
N GLY A 72 0.41 7.46 16.14
CA GLY A 72 1.38 6.98 17.12
C GLY A 72 2.33 5.90 16.62
N LYS A 73 2.30 5.53 15.34
CA LYS A 73 3.21 4.55 14.71
C LYS A 73 4.06 5.24 13.65
N THR A 74 5.37 5.32 13.89
CA THR A 74 6.35 5.98 13.01
C THR A 74 7.66 5.20 13.00
N GLU A 75 8.45 5.33 11.93
CA GLU A 75 9.74 4.67 11.73
C GLU A 75 10.91 5.67 11.63
N LEU A 76 10.64 6.93 11.24
CA LEU A 76 11.67 7.94 11.01
C LEU A 76 11.75 8.93 12.18
N HIS A 77 12.97 9.31 12.54
CA HIS A 77 13.17 10.45 13.42
C HIS A 77 12.75 11.77 12.72
N VAL A 78 12.00 12.64 13.41
CA VAL A 78 11.46 13.92 12.88
C VAL A 78 12.49 14.80 12.15
N ASP A 79 13.73 14.87 12.63
CA ASP A 79 14.80 15.64 11.99
C ASP A 79 15.15 15.18 10.56
N ILE A 80 14.80 13.94 10.18
CA ILE A 80 14.91 13.47 8.79
C ILE A 80 13.88 14.18 7.92
N LEU A 81 12.65 14.35 8.43
CA LEU A 81 11.55 15.04 7.76
C LEU A 81 11.91 16.51 7.49
N HIS A 82 12.56 17.17 8.44
CA HIS A 82 12.99 18.57 8.30
C HIS A 82 14.02 18.82 7.19
N ARG A 83 14.71 17.76 6.72
CA ARG A 83 15.82 17.87 5.76
C ARG A 83 15.51 17.24 4.40
N ALA A 84 14.31 16.69 4.25
CA ALA A 84 13.92 15.99 3.04
C ALA A 84 12.76 16.67 2.34
N ARG A 85 12.66 16.42 1.04
CA ARG A 85 11.45 16.69 0.26
C ARG A 85 10.47 15.55 0.47
N ILE A 86 9.29 15.85 0.99
CA ILE A 86 8.30 14.85 1.39
C ILE A 86 7.17 14.79 0.37
N MET A 87 6.91 13.59 -0.13
CA MET A 87 5.79 13.23 -0.97
C MET A 87 4.85 12.29 -0.22
N VAL A 88 3.55 12.51 -0.35
CA VAL A 88 2.50 11.72 0.33
C VAL A 88 1.44 11.26 -0.67
N GLU A 89 0.58 10.31 -0.29
CA GLU A 89 -0.56 9.89 -1.11
C GLU A 89 -1.69 10.93 -1.06
N TYR A 90 -2.29 11.09 0.12
CA TYR A 90 -3.38 12.03 0.40
C TYR A 90 -3.10 12.79 1.68
N ALA A 91 -2.78 14.07 1.56
CA ALA A 91 -2.19 14.85 2.65
C ALA A 91 -3.07 14.87 3.93
N PRO A 92 -4.40 15.06 3.88
CA PRO A 92 -5.23 15.04 5.08
C PRO A 92 -5.12 13.74 5.90
N GLN A 93 -4.91 12.58 5.26
CA GLN A 93 -4.74 11.30 5.95
C GLN A 93 -3.30 11.13 6.45
N SER A 94 -2.29 11.37 5.62
CA SER A 94 -0.88 11.24 6.03
C SER A 94 -0.51 12.15 7.20
N ARG A 95 -1.18 13.30 7.37
CA ARG A 95 -1.02 14.17 8.56
C ARG A 95 -1.39 13.52 9.87
N ILE A 96 -2.28 12.53 9.82
CA ILE A 96 -2.80 11.82 11.00
C ILE A 96 -2.02 10.52 11.20
N GLU A 97 -1.65 9.85 10.11
CA GLU A 97 -1.22 8.45 10.13
C GLU A 97 0.26 8.24 9.76
N GLY A 98 0.82 9.12 8.93
CA GLY A 98 2.16 8.95 8.36
C GLY A 98 3.26 9.46 9.27
N GLU A 99 4.49 9.46 8.77
CA GLU A 99 5.66 10.03 9.44
C GLU A 99 5.46 11.52 9.76
N ILE A 100 4.81 12.27 8.86
CA ILE A 100 4.55 13.71 9.04
C ILE A 100 3.59 14.03 10.20
N GLN A 101 2.97 13.05 10.84
CA GLN A 101 2.22 13.28 12.09
C GLN A 101 3.12 13.90 13.19
N GLN A 102 4.44 13.72 13.08
CA GLN A 102 5.44 14.32 13.97
C GLN A 102 5.63 15.82 13.71
N TRP A 103 5.26 16.31 12.51
CA TRP A 103 5.35 17.70 12.09
C TRP A 103 4.12 18.09 11.23
N PRO A 104 2.97 18.41 11.85
CA PRO A 104 1.71 18.65 11.14
C PRO A 104 1.76 19.78 10.10
N GLU A 105 2.69 20.73 10.24
CA GLU A 105 2.88 21.86 9.32
C GLU A 105 3.96 21.58 8.24
N ALA A 106 4.50 20.36 8.14
CA ALA A 106 5.55 20.02 7.17
C ALA A 106 5.13 20.40 5.74
N PRO A 107 5.96 21.04 4.92
CA PRO A 107 5.65 21.22 3.50
C PRO A 107 5.67 19.85 2.81
N VAL A 108 4.55 19.46 2.21
CA VAL A 108 4.43 18.19 1.46
C VAL A 108 3.90 18.45 0.07
N SER A 109 4.21 17.55 -0.86
CA SER A 109 3.57 17.45 -2.16
C SER A 109 2.81 16.13 -2.25
N GLU A 110 1.64 16.12 -2.88
CA GLU A 110 0.96 14.85 -3.13
C GLU A 110 1.57 14.18 -4.37
N LEU A 111 1.73 12.86 -4.34
CA LEU A 111 2.41 12.10 -5.39
C LEU A 111 1.79 12.35 -6.77
N TRP A 112 0.47 12.48 -6.85
CA TRP A 112 -0.22 12.79 -8.12
C TRP A 112 0.20 14.13 -8.73
N GLN A 113 0.58 15.12 -7.91
CA GLN A 113 1.07 16.42 -8.38
C GLN A 113 2.44 16.27 -9.04
N VAL A 114 3.28 15.39 -8.51
CA VAL A 114 4.58 15.05 -9.11
C VAL A 114 4.37 14.29 -10.42
N LEU A 115 3.50 13.28 -10.43
CA LEU A 115 3.21 12.46 -11.62
C LEU A 115 2.59 13.26 -12.77
N SER A 116 1.78 14.28 -12.44
CA SER A 116 1.16 15.18 -13.42
C SER A 116 2.09 16.33 -13.87
N GLY A 117 3.27 16.49 -13.25
CA GLY A 117 4.19 17.59 -13.50
C GLY A 117 3.75 18.94 -12.93
N ALA A 118 2.71 18.98 -12.09
CA ALA A 118 2.26 20.19 -11.41
C ALA A 118 3.28 20.72 -10.39
N VAL A 119 4.04 19.82 -9.76
CA VAL A 119 5.18 20.14 -8.90
C VAL A 119 6.37 19.24 -9.25
N PRO A 120 7.62 19.71 -9.06
CA PRO A 120 8.79 18.87 -9.29
C PRO A 120 8.89 17.76 -8.23
N GLY A 121 9.34 16.58 -8.66
CA GLY A 121 9.78 15.51 -7.75
C GLY A 121 11.16 15.84 -7.15
N ARG A 122 12.16 15.00 -7.41
CA ARG A 122 13.56 15.30 -7.05
C ARG A 122 14.07 16.53 -7.81
N ALA A 123 14.63 17.51 -7.11
CA ALA A 123 15.14 18.75 -7.71
C ALA A 123 16.66 18.73 -7.93
N SER A 124 17.40 17.96 -7.12
CA SER A 124 18.85 17.77 -7.27
C SER A 124 19.29 16.33 -6.97
N ALA A 125 20.50 15.96 -7.40
CA ALA A 125 21.10 14.65 -7.11
C ALA A 125 21.34 14.44 -5.61
N ASP A 126 21.57 15.52 -4.86
CA ASP A 126 21.87 15.49 -3.42
C ASP A 126 20.61 15.58 -2.55
N ASP A 127 19.43 15.84 -3.14
CA ASP A 127 18.17 15.93 -2.39
C ASP A 127 17.91 14.61 -1.65
N VAL A 128 17.56 14.68 -0.38
CA VAL A 128 16.90 13.56 0.29
C VAL A 128 15.42 13.64 -0.03
N THR A 129 14.83 12.54 -0.48
CA THR A 129 13.38 12.47 -0.79
C THR A 129 12.73 11.42 0.08
N ILE A 130 11.51 11.69 0.54
CA ILE A 130 10.70 10.75 1.32
C ILE A 130 9.39 10.55 0.59
N PHE A 131 9.02 9.30 0.38
CA PHE A 131 7.63 8.93 0.18
C PHE A 131 7.08 8.45 1.53
N ASP A 132 6.20 9.25 2.14
CA ASP A 132 5.52 8.97 3.40
C ASP A 132 4.19 8.28 3.08
N SER A 133 4.25 6.95 3.01
CA SER A 133 3.18 6.07 2.53
C SER A 133 2.44 5.46 3.70
N VAL A 134 1.12 5.67 3.70
CA VAL A 134 0.17 5.11 4.67
C VAL A 134 -0.86 4.21 4.01
N GLY A 135 -0.89 4.18 2.68
CA GLY A 135 -1.93 3.54 1.88
C GLY A 135 -3.16 4.43 1.74
N PHE A 136 -3.66 4.53 0.51
CA PHE A 136 -4.89 5.27 0.21
C PHE A 136 -5.84 4.45 -0.66
N ALA A 137 -7.15 4.56 -0.40
CA ALA A 137 -8.18 3.72 -1.02
C ALA A 137 -8.18 3.72 -2.57
N LEU A 138 -7.59 4.73 -3.21
CA LEU A 138 -7.41 4.77 -4.66
C LEU A 138 -6.49 3.64 -5.18
N GLU A 139 -5.52 3.20 -4.38
CA GLU A 139 -4.62 2.10 -4.69
C GLU A 139 -5.37 0.77 -4.69
N ASP A 140 -6.15 0.52 -3.64
CA ASP A 140 -7.04 -0.65 -3.55
C ASP A 140 -8.07 -0.67 -4.68
N TYR A 141 -8.70 0.48 -4.96
CA TYR A 141 -9.63 0.60 -6.08
C TYR A 141 -8.96 0.22 -7.42
N SER A 142 -7.74 0.69 -7.64
CA SER A 142 -7.00 0.41 -8.87
C SER A 142 -6.62 -1.08 -8.97
N ALA A 143 -6.15 -1.68 -7.88
CA ALA A 143 -5.83 -3.10 -7.80
C ALA A 143 -7.07 -3.98 -8.01
N LEU A 144 -8.21 -3.63 -7.40
CA LEU A 144 -9.48 -4.34 -7.56
C LEU A 144 -9.98 -4.30 -9.00
N ARG A 145 -9.88 -3.14 -9.67
CA ARG A 145 -10.27 -3.03 -11.08
C ARG A 145 -9.41 -3.90 -11.98
N TRP A 146 -8.10 -3.90 -11.75
CA TRP A 146 -7.18 -4.76 -12.49
C TRP A 146 -7.47 -6.25 -12.24
N LEU A 147 -7.60 -6.64 -10.98
CA LEU A 147 -7.88 -8.03 -10.57
C LEU A 147 -9.20 -8.52 -11.17
N HIS A 148 -10.25 -7.69 -11.12
CA HIS A 148 -11.54 -8.01 -11.72
C HIS A 148 -11.40 -8.23 -13.24
N ALA A 149 -10.72 -7.34 -13.96
CA ALA A 149 -10.49 -7.51 -15.40
C ALA A 149 -9.70 -8.79 -15.72
N ALA A 150 -8.66 -9.09 -14.93
CA ALA A 150 -7.87 -10.31 -15.09
C ALA A 150 -8.71 -11.57 -14.81
N ALA A 151 -9.52 -11.58 -13.74
CA ALA A 151 -10.38 -12.69 -13.40
C ALA A 151 -11.39 -13.00 -14.52
N ILE A 152 -12.01 -11.97 -15.10
CA ILE A 152 -12.91 -12.12 -16.25
C ILE A 152 -12.16 -12.72 -17.45
N ALA A 153 -10.97 -12.20 -17.79
CA ALA A 153 -10.18 -12.68 -18.93
C ALA A 153 -9.72 -14.14 -18.77
N HIS A 154 -9.55 -14.62 -17.54
CA HIS A 154 -9.12 -15.98 -17.22
C HIS A 154 -10.27 -16.92 -16.81
N HIS A 155 -11.53 -16.47 -16.91
CA HIS A 155 -12.70 -17.22 -16.42
C HIS A 155 -12.53 -17.71 -14.97
N ALA A 156 -11.89 -16.89 -14.14
CA ALA A 156 -11.64 -17.18 -12.74
C ALA A 156 -12.68 -16.49 -11.85
N GLY A 157 -13.06 -17.14 -10.75
CA GLY A 157 -14.03 -16.64 -9.79
C GLY A 157 -15.34 -17.43 -9.78
N GLN A 158 -16.22 -17.12 -8.83
CA GLN A 158 -17.52 -17.74 -8.66
C GLN A 158 -18.54 -16.67 -8.32
N PHE A 159 -19.76 -16.83 -8.84
CA PHE A 159 -20.87 -16.00 -8.44
C PHE A 159 -21.31 -16.37 -7.02
N ILE A 160 -21.49 -15.33 -6.20
CA ILE A 160 -22.07 -15.45 -4.87
C ILE A 160 -23.23 -14.46 -4.77
N GLU A 161 -24.34 -14.92 -4.19
CA GLU A 161 -25.47 -14.05 -3.87
C GLU A 161 -25.16 -13.30 -2.58
N LEU A 162 -24.48 -12.15 -2.71
CA LEU A 162 -24.09 -11.33 -1.56
C LEU A 162 -25.23 -10.44 -1.06
N VAL A 163 -26.09 -9.98 -1.96
CA VAL A 163 -27.19 -9.07 -1.67
C VAL A 163 -28.51 -9.69 -2.12
N ALA A 164 -29.56 -9.48 -1.32
CA ALA A 164 -30.90 -9.92 -1.65
C ALA A 164 -31.46 -9.09 -2.83
N LEU A 165 -32.04 -9.78 -3.81
CA LEU A 165 -32.71 -9.16 -4.97
C LEU A 165 -34.16 -9.69 -5.08
N PRO A 166 -35.04 -9.37 -4.11
CA PRO A 166 -36.43 -9.81 -4.18
C PRO A 166 -37.15 -9.17 -5.38
N PRO A 167 -38.11 -9.88 -6.02
CA PRO A 167 -38.88 -9.33 -7.15
C PRO A 167 -39.65 -8.04 -6.80
N ASP A 168 -40.19 -7.97 -5.59
CA ASP A 168 -40.67 -6.72 -5.00
C ASP A 168 -39.59 -6.19 -4.04
N PRO A 169 -38.93 -5.06 -4.36
CA PRO A 169 -37.87 -4.50 -3.53
C PRO A 169 -38.37 -4.02 -2.15
N ARG A 170 -39.70 -3.95 -1.94
CA ARG A 170 -40.32 -3.58 -0.66
C ARG A 170 -40.77 -4.79 0.16
N ASP A 171 -40.82 -5.98 -0.42
CA ASP A 171 -41.29 -7.20 0.24
C ASP A 171 -40.15 -8.16 0.56
N LEU A 172 -39.15 -7.69 1.31
CA LEU A 172 -38.04 -8.54 1.75
C LEU A 172 -38.56 -9.66 2.68
N TYR A 173 -39.46 -9.33 3.61
CA TYR A 173 -39.99 -10.30 4.58
C TYR A 173 -40.83 -11.39 3.92
N GLY A 174 -41.77 -11.02 3.05
CA GLY A 174 -42.62 -11.98 2.33
C GLY A 174 -41.82 -12.81 1.33
N TRP A 175 -40.75 -12.27 0.75
CA TRP A 175 -39.81 -13.04 -0.05
C TRP A 175 -39.04 -14.08 0.78
N MET A 176 -38.47 -13.68 1.94
CA MET A 176 -37.70 -14.55 2.84
C MET A 176 -38.51 -15.68 3.49
N MET A 177 -39.80 -15.45 3.75
CA MET A 177 -40.68 -16.41 4.45
C MET A 177 -41.36 -17.43 3.52
N LYS A 178 -41.06 -17.42 2.21
CA LYS A 178 -41.57 -18.44 1.29
C LYS A 178 -40.92 -19.81 1.62
N PRO A 179 -41.71 -20.88 1.76
CA PRO A 179 -41.21 -22.19 2.20
C PRO A 179 -40.22 -22.88 1.24
N ASP A 180 -40.00 -22.34 0.03
CA ASP A 180 -39.10 -22.89 -0.99
C ASP A 180 -38.06 -21.86 -1.47
N ILE A 181 -37.28 -21.25 -0.57
CA ILE A 181 -36.00 -20.68 -1.01
C ILE A 181 -35.01 -21.85 -1.09
N ALA A 182 -35.08 -22.59 -2.20
CA ALA A 182 -33.92 -23.34 -2.64
C ALA A 182 -32.81 -22.31 -2.86
N ILE A 183 -31.76 -22.36 -2.02
CA ILE A 183 -30.53 -21.61 -2.27
C ILE A 183 -30.04 -22.07 -3.66
N PRO A 184 -29.99 -21.23 -4.70
CA PRO A 184 -29.60 -21.65 -6.04
C PRO A 184 -28.09 -21.92 -6.08
N GLY A 185 -27.70 -23.13 -5.65
CA GLY A 185 -26.33 -23.61 -5.61
C GLY A 185 -26.08 -24.85 -6.48
N ALA A 186 -26.96 -25.14 -7.44
CA ALA A 186 -26.73 -26.18 -8.43
C ALA A 186 -26.81 -25.56 -9.83
N MET A 187 -25.65 -25.46 -10.48
CA MET A 187 -25.42 -24.91 -11.81
C MET A 187 -26.53 -25.22 -12.83
N SER A 188 -27.05 -24.17 -13.49
CA SER A 188 -27.54 -24.25 -14.87
C SER A 188 -27.54 -22.85 -15.50
N ASP A 189 -26.74 -22.68 -16.54
CA ASP A 189 -26.79 -21.64 -17.58
C ASP A 189 -27.29 -20.25 -17.17
N VAL A 190 -26.35 -19.33 -16.94
CA VAL A 190 -26.62 -17.91 -17.19
C VAL A 190 -26.65 -17.74 -18.71
N PRO A 191 -27.81 -17.46 -19.35
CA PRO A 191 -27.80 -17.06 -20.73
C PRO A 191 -27.03 -15.75 -20.79
N GLY A 192 -26.04 -15.65 -21.67
CA GLY A 192 -25.32 -14.42 -21.94
C GLY A 192 -26.30 -13.29 -22.24
N LYS A 193 -26.64 -12.49 -21.22
CA LYS A 193 -27.06 -11.12 -21.44
C LYS A 193 -25.79 -10.36 -21.76
N ALA A 194 -25.50 -10.28 -23.05
CA ALA A 194 -24.66 -9.24 -23.60
C ALA A 194 -25.13 -7.90 -23.01
N VAL A 195 -24.36 -7.38 -22.05
CA VAL A 195 -24.41 -5.96 -21.74
C VAL A 195 -23.70 -5.31 -22.93
N ALA A 196 -24.49 -4.74 -23.82
CA ALA A 196 -23.99 -3.91 -24.90
C ALA A 196 -23.16 -2.78 -24.29
N LEU A 197 -21.86 -2.79 -24.56
CA LEU A 197 -21.01 -1.62 -24.42
C LEU A 197 -21.42 -0.63 -25.51
N ALA A 198 -22.07 0.46 -25.10
CA ALA A 198 -22.17 1.70 -25.85
C ALA A 198 -21.32 2.75 -25.12
#